data_AF-A0A9D7VQS8-F1
#
_entry.id   AF-A0A9D7VQS8-F1
#
_cell.length_a   1.000
_cell.length_b   1.000
_cell.length_c   1.000
_cell.angle_alpha   90.00
_cell.angle_beta   90.00
_cell.angle_gamma   90.00
#
_symmetry.space_group_name_H-M   'P 1'
#
loop_
_entity.id
_entity.type
_entity.pdbx_description
1 polymer ?
#
loop_
_entity_poly.entity_id
_entity_poly.type
_entity_poly.pdbx_seq_one_letter_code
_entity_poly.pdbx_strand_id
1 'polypeptide(L)' 'MSGMTAVTFSAEQAGEHRAAWEALADAAVEPNPFFRPDFLLPYLQHMERHKVAICAVRNNQDGTFVALAPVARRRLPAC' A
#
# COMPACT_ATOMS: atom_id res chain seq x y z
N MET A 1 18.66 -1.95 16.99
CA MET A 1 18.37 -1.04 15.85
C MET A 1 17.12 -1.55 15.17
N SER A 2 15.96 -0.93 15.42
CA SER A 2 14.74 -1.26 14.69
C SER A 2 14.89 -0.76 13.26
N GLY A 3 15.07 -1.69 12.33
CA GLY A 3 15.11 -1.40 10.90
C GLY A 3 13.70 -1.37 10.33
N MET A 4 13.46 -0.49 9.38
CA MET A 4 12.24 -0.48 8.57
C MET A 4 12.63 -0.70 7.12
N THR A 5 11.84 -1.48 6.40
CA THR A 5 12.07 -1.74 4.98
C THR A 5 10.84 -1.37 4.18
N ALA A 6 11.03 -0.71 3.04
CA ALA A 6 9.95 -0.47 2.10
C ALA A 6 9.74 -1.71 1.23
N VAL A 7 8.50 -2.17 1.14
CA VAL A 7 8.06 -3.22 0.22
C VAL A 7 7.11 -2.59 -0.79
N THR A 8 7.27 -2.95 -2.07
CA THR A 8 6.41 -2.47 -3.14
C THR A 8 5.78 -3.66 -3.85
N PHE A 9 4.47 -3.64 -4.04
CA PHE A 9 3.71 -4.72 -4.65
C PHE A 9 2.55 -4.19 -5.51
N SER A 10 2.08 -5.00 -6.45
CA SER A 10 0.90 -4.68 -7.26
C SER A 10 -0.41 -5.04 -6.55
N ALA A 11 -1.56 -4.58 -7.07
CA ALA A 11 -2.86 -5.00 -6.56
C ALA A 11 -3.08 -6.54 -6.67
N GLU A 12 -2.48 -7.18 -7.68
CA GLU A 12 -2.54 -8.64 -7.87
C GLU A 12 -1.76 -9.39 -6.78
N GLN A 13 -0.66 -8.81 -6.30
CA GLN A 13 0.18 -9.37 -5.24
C GLN A 13 -0.33 -9.04 -3.82
N ALA A 14 -1.38 -8.22 -3.71
CA ALA A 14 -1.85 -7.72 -2.41
C ALA A 14 -2.39 -8.82 -1.48
N GLY A 15 -2.76 -9.98 -2.02
CA GLY A 15 -3.20 -11.14 -1.22
C GLY A 15 -2.19 -11.55 -0.15
N GLU A 16 -0.89 -11.52 -0.47
CA GLU A 16 0.21 -11.87 0.46
C GLU A 16 0.40 -10.85 1.60
N HIS A 17 -0.19 -9.67 1.46
CA HIS A 17 -0.02 -8.55 2.39
C HIS A 17 -1.34 -8.10 3.03
N ARG A 18 -2.46 -8.76 2.70
CA ARG A 18 -3.81 -8.33 3.09
C ARG A 18 -3.97 -8.22 4.60
N ALA A 19 -3.54 -9.24 5.36
CA ALA A 19 -3.66 -9.22 6.82
C ALA A 19 -2.86 -8.08 7.49
N ALA A 20 -1.62 -7.84 7.03
CA ALA A 20 -0.78 -6.76 7.55
C ALA A 20 -1.34 -5.38 7.19
N TRP A 21 -1.97 -5.25 6.01
CA TRP A 21 -2.64 -4.03 5.58
C TRP A 21 -3.92 -3.78 6.38
N GLU A 22 -4.77 -4.78 6.60
CA GLU A 22 -5.96 -4.66 7.46
C GLU A 22 -5.57 -4.19 8.87
N ALA A 23 -4.55 -4.82 9.47
CA ALA A 23 -4.05 -4.43 10.79
C ALA A 23 -3.55 -2.96 10.84
N LEU A 24 -2.84 -2.52 9.80
CA LEU A 24 -2.43 -1.10 9.68
C LEU A 24 -3.65 -0.17 9.57
N ALA A 25 -4.64 -0.54 8.74
CA ALA A 25 -5.83 0.29 8.52
C ALA A 25 -6.70 0.40 9.79
N ASP A 26 -6.75 -0.65 10.61
CA ASP A 26 -7.48 -0.67 11.88
C ASP A 26 -6.74 0.10 12.98
N ALA A 27 -5.40 0.13 12.95
CA ALA A 27 -4.56 0.84 13.92
C ALA A 27 -4.17 2.26 13.49
N ALA A 28 -4.63 2.73 12.32
CA ALA A 28 -4.27 4.04 11.79
C ALA A 28 -4.75 5.17 12.71
N VAL A 29 -3.88 6.16 12.95
CA VAL A 29 -4.19 7.33 13.79
C VAL A 29 -5.41 8.10 13.27
N GLU A 30 -5.58 8.14 11.95
CA GLU A 30 -6.75 8.69 11.28
C GLU A 30 -7.34 7.62 10.34
N PRO A 31 -8.53 7.07 10.64
CA PRO A 31 -9.15 6.05 9.80
C PRO A 31 -9.48 6.61 8.41
N ASN A 32 -8.86 6.06 7.37
CA ASN A 32 -9.14 6.42 5.98
C ASN A 32 -9.80 5.24 5.23
N PRO A 33 -11.13 5.27 4.98
CA PRO A 33 -11.81 4.18 4.30
C PRO A 33 -11.32 3.96 2.87
N PHE A 34 -10.82 4.99 2.19
CA PHE A 34 -10.31 4.90 0.83
C PHE A 34 -8.99 4.11 0.74
N PHE A 35 -8.25 4.00 1.84
CA PHE A 35 -6.98 3.27 1.89
C PHE A 35 -7.13 1.87 2.50
N ARG A 36 -8.35 1.46 2.84
CA ARG A 36 -8.61 0.07 3.23
C ARG A 36 -8.46 -0.84 2.01
N PRO A 37 -7.97 -2.08 2.21
CA PRO A 37 -7.83 -3.04 1.10
C PRO A 37 -9.17 -3.31 0.41
N ASP A 38 -10.28 -3.33 1.16
CA ASP A 38 -11.61 -3.63 0.64
C ASP A 38 -12.15 -2.56 -0.32
N PHE A 39 -11.69 -1.32 -0.18
CA PHE A 39 -12.05 -0.24 -1.10
C PHE A 39 -11.01 -0.09 -2.21
N LEU A 40 -9.73 -0.02 -1.84
CA LEU A 40 -8.67 0.34 -2.77
C LEU A 40 -8.41 -0.74 -3.81
N LEU A 41 -8.45 -2.02 -3.44
CA LEU A 41 -8.16 -3.10 -4.38
C LEU A 41 -9.19 -3.20 -5.52
N PRO A 42 -10.51 -3.23 -5.25
CA PRO A 42 -11.51 -3.17 -6.32
C PRO A 42 -11.40 -1.89 -7.15
N TYR A 43 -11.15 -0.74 -6.50
CA TYR A 43 -10.95 0.52 -7.22
C TYR A 43 -9.80 0.44 -8.23
N LEU A 44 -8.66 -0.12 -7.82
CA LEU A 44 -7.48 -0.27 -8.68
C LEU A 44 -7.71 -1.27 -9.83
N GLN A 45 -8.52 -2.31 -9.63
CA GLN A 45 -8.88 -3.27 -10.68
C GLN A 45 -9.67 -2.63 -11.83
N HIS A 46 -10.48 -1.60 -11.53
CA HIS A 46 -11.32 -0.92 -12.51
C HIS A 46 -10.70 0.38 -13.05
N MET A 47 -9.47 0.73 -12.63
CA MET A 47 -8.84 1.98 -13.03
C MET A 47 -8.08 1.81 -14.35
N GLU A 48 -8.60 2.39 -15.44
CA GLU A 48 -8.11 2.13 -16.80
C GLU A 48 -6.70 2.69 -17.14
N ARG A 49 -6.10 3.56 -16.32
CA ARG A 49 -5.05 4.47 -16.82
C ARG A 49 -3.68 4.50 -16.16
N HIS A 50 -3.42 3.85 -15.03
CA HIS A 50 -2.08 3.90 -14.42
C HIS A 50 -1.68 2.60 -13.71
N LYS A 51 -0.43 2.17 -13.89
CA LYS A 51 0.20 1.14 -13.03
C LYS A 51 0.46 1.76 -11.66
N VAL A 52 -0.55 1.74 -10.80
CA VAL A 52 -0.42 2.08 -9.38
C VAL A 52 0.21 0.89 -8.68
N ALA A 53 1.33 1.12 -8.00
CA ALA A 53 1.89 0.16 -7.06
C ALA A 53 1.51 0.57 -5.64
N ILE A 54 1.54 -0.39 -4.73
CA ILE A 54 1.34 -0.14 -3.31
C ILE A 54 2.70 -0.20 -2.65
N CYS A 55 3.10 0.88 -1.97
CA CYS A 55 4.32 0.93 -1.19
C CYS A 55 3.94 0.88 0.29
N ALA A 56 4.44 -0.12 1.01
CA ALA A 56 4.26 -0.24 2.44
C ALA A 56 5.62 -0.21 3.15
N VAL A 57 5.66 0.39 4.33
CA VAL A 57 6.82 0.34 5.22
C VAL A 57 6.57 -0.76 6.23
N ARG A 58 7.48 -1.72 6.29
CA ARG A 58 7.43 -2.86 7.19
C ARG A 58 8.46 -2.70 8.30
N ASN A 59 8.07 -2.95 9.54
CA ASN A 59 8.99 -3.11 10.66
C ASN A 59 9.73 -4.46 10.52
N ASN A 60 11.06 -4.44 10.52
CA ASN A 60 11.85 -5.65 10.31
C ASN A 60 11.84 -6.62 11.51
N GLN A 61 11.38 -6.17 12.69
CA GLN A 61 11.38 -7.00 13.90
C GLN A 61 10.18 -7.95 13.95
N ASP A 62 8.99 -7.47 13.61
CA ASP A 62 7.73 -8.19 13.73
C ASP A 62 6.99 -8.34 12.39
N GLY A 63 7.50 -7.72 11.33
CA GLY A 63 6.91 -7.78 10.00
C GLY A 63 5.64 -6.95 9.83
N THR A 64 5.28 -6.12 10.82
CA THR A 64 4.07 -5.28 10.79
C THR A 64 4.22 -4.13 9.80
N PHE A 65 3.11 -3.73 9.19
CA PHE A 65 3.08 -2.51 8.39
C PHE A 65 2.88 -1.31 9.31
N VAL A 66 3.69 -0.27 9.12
CA VAL A 66 3.63 0.98 9.89
C VAL A 66 3.20 2.17 9.03
N ALA A 67 3.28 2.04 7.71
CA ALA A 67 2.78 3.01 6.75
C ALA A 67 2.46 2.32 5.42
N LEU A 68 1.52 2.88 4.66
CA LEU A 68 1.17 2.42 3.32
C LEU A 68 0.68 3.58 2.46
N ALA A 69 1.10 3.63 1.21
CA ALA A 69 0.61 4.58 0.23
C ALA A 69 0.50 3.95 -1.17
N PRO A 70 -0.60 4.20 -1.92
CA PRO A 70 -0.64 3.96 -3.35
C PRO A 70 0.28 4.96 -4.07
N VAL A 71 1.15 4.46 -4.93
CA VAL A 71 2.11 5.25 -5.70
C VAL A 71 1.89 5.05 -7.19
N ALA A 72 1.54 6.12 -7.89
CA ALA A 72 1.46 6.13 -9.35
C ALA A 72 2.80 6.61 -9.93
N ARG A 73 3.39 5.82 -10.84
CA ARG A 73 4.54 6.30 -11.61
C ARG A 73 4.05 7.16 -12.76
N ARG A 74 4.37 8.46 -12.73
CA ARG A 74 4.18 9.37 -13.86
C ARG A 74 5.53 9.80 -14.38
N ARG A 75 5.76 9.63 -15.69
CA ARG A 75 6.88 10.29 -16.37
C ARG A 75 6.56 11.78 -16.40
N LEU A 76 7.40 12.60 -15.78
CA LEU A 76 7.34 14.04 -15.97
C LEU A 76 7.75 14.32 -17.42
N PRO A 77 7.01 15.16 -18.17
CA PRO A 77 7.46 15.58 -19.49
C PRO A 77 8.81 16.28 -19.34
N ALA A 78 9.73 16.03 -20.27
CA ALA A 78 10.99 16.78 -20.31
C ALA A 78 10.65 18.27 -20.54
N CYS A 79 11.22 19.14 -19.73
CA CYS A 79 11.12 20.59 -19.88
C CYS A 79 11.79 21.06 -21.18
#